data_AF-A0A8H4AV35-F1
#
_entry.id   AF-A0A8H4AV35-F1
#
_cell.length_a   1.000
_cell.length_b   1.000
_cell.length_c   1.000
_cell.angle_alpha   90.00
_cell.angle_beta   90.00
_cell.angle_gamma   90.00
#
_symmetry.space_group_name_H-M   'P 1'
#
loop_
_entity.id
_entity.type
_entity.pdbx_description
1 polymer ?
#
loop_
_entity_poly.entity_id
_entity_poly.type
_entity_poly.pdbx_seq_one_letter_code
_entity_poly.pdbx_strand_id
1 'polypeptide(L)'
;MREEASNLNPPKKFCLTKFSRPKTQNELEFEAYLRNHARDGPPISVINDVDDQGVPPDFQYVDDYIYGENVPRPETLKETLFGCECEDGICKGFKCKCLKEMNKGMLYYRRDTGQVNVKPGNVIIECNSRCSCSARCPNRVTQQGRKVYLAIRRFAEKGWGVIATKRIEAGVFITYYYGEIITSQEADIRGNKYDEVGRTYLFDLDFCDDPSNDTSACLYTIDAWRFGNISHFFNHSCDPNLVVYPVMTDNGDLRLHHVAFFSKRVIEVGEELTFDYVGSVEKHESVEAKFDENIKPEIIEKYKCKCRAGNCRGYFHSI
;
A
#
# COMPACT_ATOMS: atom_id res chain seq x y z
N MET A 1 -20.27 -4.68 -47.49
CA MET A 1 -19.35 -4.80 -46.34
C MET A 1 -20.13 -4.51 -45.06
N ARG A 2 -20.62 -5.55 -44.38
CA ARG A 2 -21.15 -5.47 -43.02
C ARG A 2 -20.84 -6.79 -42.31
N GLU A 3 -19.84 -6.69 -41.44
CA GLU A 3 -19.65 -7.31 -40.11
C GLU A 3 -19.84 -8.82 -39.96
N GLU A 4 -18.70 -9.51 -39.86
CA GLU A 4 -18.56 -10.79 -39.18
C GLU A 4 -18.66 -10.59 -37.66
N ALA A 5 -19.63 -11.25 -37.04
CA ALA A 5 -19.78 -11.31 -35.59
C ALA A 5 -18.72 -12.21 -34.98
N SER A 6 -17.82 -11.64 -34.18
CA SER A 6 -16.81 -12.38 -33.41
C SER A 6 -17.46 -13.05 -32.20
N ASN A 7 -17.48 -14.39 -32.23
CA ASN A 7 -17.79 -15.24 -31.08
C ASN A 7 -16.68 -15.13 -30.02
N LEU A 8 -16.82 -14.20 -29.07
CA LEU A 8 -16.03 -14.19 -27.85
C LEU A 8 -16.73 -15.04 -26.80
N ASN A 9 -16.21 -16.25 -26.56
CA ASN A 9 -16.60 -17.07 -25.42
C ASN A 9 -16.39 -16.28 -24.11
N PRO A 10 -17.34 -16.34 -23.16
CA PRO A 10 -17.17 -15.68 -21.86
C PRO A 10 -16.01 -16.31 -21.07
N PRO A 11 -15.27 -15.53 -20.27
CA PRO A 11 -14.14 -16.04 -19.50
C PRO A 11 -14.61 -17.10 -18.51
N LYS A 12 -13.94 -18.26 -18.53
CA LYS A 12 -14.18 -19.37 -17.60
C LYS A 12 -14.05 -18.85 -16.17
N LYS A 13 -15.13 -18.92 -15.38
CA LYS A 13 -15.11 -18.64 -13.93
C LYS A 13 -14.06 -19.53 -13.26
N PHE A 14 -12.93 -18.96 -12.86
CA PHE A 14 -11.91 -19.64 -12.07
C PHE A 14 -12.48 -19.83 -10.65
N CYS A 15 -13.03 -21.01 -10.39
CA CYS A 15 -13.55 -21.36 -9.09
C CYS A 15 -12.42 -22.03 -8.29
N LEU A 16 -11.85 -21.30 -7.33
CA LEU A 16 -10.78 -21.78 -6.43
C LEU A 16 -11.17 -23.02 -5.60
N THR A 17 -12.40 -23.50 -5.68
CA THR A 17 -12.95 -24.57 -4.83
C THR A 17 -12.78 -25.99 -5.38
N LYS A 18 -12.36 -26.18 -6.65
CA LYS A 18 -12.33 -27.53 -7.25
C LYS A 18 -11.03 -28.32 -7.09
N PHE A 19 -9.97 -27.74 -6.54
CA PHE A 19 -8.66 -28.41 -6.39
C PHE A 19 -7.89 -27.97 -5.13
N SER A 20 -8.55 -27.72 -4.00
CA SER A 20 -7.80 -27.38 -2.79
C SER A 20 -7.19 -28.64 -2.19
N ARG A 21 -5.87 -28.81 -2.34
CA ARG A 21 -5.11 -29.77 -1.52
C ARG A 21 -5.31 -29.44 -0.03
N PRO A 22 -5.15 -30.41 0.87
CA PRO A 22 -5.05 -30.12 2.30
C PRO A 22 -3.93 -29.11 2.55
N LYS A 23 -4.19 -28.15 3.45
CA LYS A 23 -3.17 -27.21 3.91
C LYS A 23 -2.12 -27.93 4.75
N THR A 24 -0.88 -27.48 4.65
CA THR A 24 0.21 -27.93 5.52
C THR A 24 0.06 -27.33 6.91
N GLN A 25 0.76 -27.91 7.89
CA GLN A 25 0.78 -27.39 9.25
C GLN A 25 1.27 -25.92 9.29
N ASN A 26 2.31 -25.59 8.52
CA ASN A 26 2.89 -24.25 8.49
C ASN A 26 1.92 -23.21 7.88
N GLU A 27 1.12 -23.61 6.88
CA GLU A 27 0.05 -22.75 6.36
C GLU A 27 -1.03 -22.48 7.43
N LEU A 28 -1.45 -23.52 8.15
CA LEU A 28 -2.47 -23.42 9.20
C LEU A 28 -1.99 -22.58 10.38
N GLU A 29 -0.73 -22.73 10.78
CA GLU A 29 -0.09 -21.92 11.83
C GLU A 29 0.02 -20.45 11.42
N PHE A 30 0.39 -20.18 10.16
CA PHE A 30 0.44 -18.81 9.67
C PHE A 30 -0.97 -18.19 9.60
N GLU A 31 -1.99 -18.92 9.16
CA GLU A 31 -3.37 -18.42 9.22
C GLU A 31 -3.87 -18.20 10.65
N ALA A 32 -3.51 -19.08 11.59
CA ALA A 32 -3.85 -18.91 13.00
C ALA A 32 -3.16 -17.67 13.58
N TYR A 33 -1.88 -17.47 13.25
CA TYR A 33 -1.13 -16.27 13.60
C TYR A 33 -1.83 -15.01 13.07
N LEU A 34 -2.16 -14.95 11.78
CA LEU A 34 -2.83 -13.80 11.17
C LEU A 34 -4.21 -13.55 11.80
N ARG A 35 -4.98 -14.60 12.11
CA ARG A 35 -6.30 -14.46 12.77
C ARG A 35 -6.22 -13.79 14.14
N ASN A 36 -5.12 -13.99 14.86
CA ASN A 36 -4.93 -13.42 16.20
C ASN A 36 -4.42 -11.97 16.16
N HIS A 37 -3.80 -11.56 15.06
CA HIS A 37 -3.12 -10.25 14.96
C HIS A 37 -3.75 -9.28 13.96
N ALA A 38 -4.31 -9.74 12.84
CA ALA A 38 -4.91 -8.89 11.81
C ALA A 38 -6.41 -8.64 12.08
N ARG A 39 -6.75 -7.41 12.43
CA ARG A 39 -8.09 -6.96 12.84
C ARG A 39 -8.68 -5.90 11.91
N ASP A 40 -7.89 -5.39 10.98
CA ASP A 40 -8.23 -4.31 10.05
C ASP A 40 -9.20 -4.68 8.92
N GLY A 41 -9.67 -5.94 8.80
CA GLY A 41 -10.56 -6.34 7.71
C GLY A 41 -10.92 -7.83 7.64
N PRO A 42 -11.38 -8.32 6.46
CA PRO A 42 -11.68 -9.74 6.25
C PRO A 42 -10.48 -10.64 6.54
N PRO A 43 -10.69 -11.91 6.94
CA PRO A 43 -9.61 -12.86 7.20
C PRO A 43 -8.66 -13.02 6.02
N ILE A 44 -7.36 -13.12 6.31
CA ILE A 44 -6.31 -13.36 5.34
C ILE A 44 -6.02 -14.86 5.30
N SER A 45 -6.02 -15.44 4.10
CA SER A 45 -5.65 -16.84 3.92
C SER A 45 -4.19 -17.00 3.49
N VAL A 46 -3.61 -18.17 3.72
CA VAL A 46 -2.23 -18.51 3.32
C VAL A 46 -2.24 -19.68 2.35
N ILE A 47 -1.44 -19.57 1.28
CA ILE A 47 -1.28 -20.60 0.24
C ILE A 47 0.21 -20.79 -0.04
N ASN A 48 0.74 -21.96 0.28
CA ASN A 48 2.13 -22.34 0.00
C ASN A 48 2.19 -23.74 -0.61
N ASP A 49 2.07 -23.82 -1.93
CA ASP A 49 2.24 -25.03 -2.74
C ASP A 49 3.66 -25.18 -3.31
N VAL A 50 4.64 -24.45 -2.75
CA VAL A 50 6.00 -24.34 -3.30
C VAL A 50 7.03 -24.98 -2.37
N ASP A 51 6.99 -24.67 -1.08
CA ASP A 51 7.96 -25.13 -0.09
C ASP A 51 7.31 -25.31 1.29
N ASP A 52 8.12 -25.51 2.33
CA ASP A 52 7.69 -25.67 3.71
C ASP A 52 7.77 -24.38 4.53
N GLN A 53 7.95 -23.21 3.91
CA GLN A 53 8.04 -21.96 4.66
C GLN A 53 6.70 -21.60 5.34
N GLY A 54 6.80 -21.14 6.58
CA GLY A 54 5.69 -20.64 7.40
C GLY A 54 5.74 -19.13 7.60
N VAL A 55 5.34 -18.67 8.79
CA VAL A 55 5.48 -17.26 9.19
C VAL A 55 6.94 -16.85 9.02
N PRO A 56 7.24 -15.73 8.32
CA PRO A 56 8.61 -15.24 8.23
C PRO A 56 9.21 -15.01 9.62
N PRO A 57 10.49 -15.36 9.83
CA PRO A 57 11.16 -15.12 11.11
C PRO A 57 11.21 -13.62 11.40
N ASP A 58 11.07 -13.25 12.68
CA ASP A 58 11.09 -11.87 13.19
C ASP A 58 9.98 -10.92 12.70
N PHE A 59 9.07 -11.40 11.84
CA PHE A 59 7.92 -10.62 11.38
C PHE A 59 6.82 -10.56 12.43
N GLN A 60 6.31 -9.35 12.67
CA GLN A 60 5.22 -9.07 13.57
C GLN A 60 4.12 -8.31 12.83
N TYR A 61 2.93 -8.90 12.77
CA TYR A 61 1.78 -8.28 12.14
C TYR A 61 1.26 -7.11 12.99
N VAL A 62 1.08 -5.95 12.37
CA VAL A 62 0.51 -4.75 13.00
C VAL A 62 -0.65 -4.20 12.16
N ASP A 63 -1.68 -3.66 12.82
CA ASP A 63 -2.82 -2.98 12.16
C ASP A 63 -2.72 -1.44 12.25
N ASP A 64 -1.62 -0.92 12.80
CA ASP A 64 -1.37 0.50 12.95
C ASP A 64 0.14 0.78 12.98
N TYR A 65 0.53 2.04 12.86
CA TYR A 65 1.92 2.45 12.94
C TYR A 65 2.49 2.26 14.34
N ILE A 66 3.73 1.75 14.39
CA ILE A 66 4.58 1.89 15.57
C ILE A 66 5.42 3.14 15.36
N TYR A 67 5.45 4.05 16.33
CA TYR A 67 6.30 5.24 16.20
C TYR A 67 7.58 5.04 17.01
N GLY A 68 8.72 5.36 16.39
CA GLY A 68 10.05 5.33 17.01
C GLY A 68 10.22 6.41 18.10
N GLU A 69 11.39 6.41 18.75
CA GLU A 69 11.69 7.24 19.91
C GLU A 69 11.61 8.77 19.64
N ASN A 70 11.93 9.20 18.42
CA ASN A 70 12.00 10.61 18.03
C ASN A 70 10.94 11.04 17.01
N VAL A 71 9.84 10.29 16.92
CA VAL A 71 8.74 10.59 16.00
C VAL A 71 7.53 11.13 16.79
N PRO A 72 6.97 12.30 16.41
CA PRO A 72 5.77 12.85 17.04
C PRO A 72 4.61 11.86 16.99
N ARG A 73 3.85 11.77 18.09
CA ARG A 73 2.70 10.87 18.19
C ARG A 73 1.44 11.57 17.67
N PRO A 74 0.51 10.88 16.98
CA PRO A 74 -0.74 11.48 16.50
C PRO A 74 -1.54 12.18 17.59
N GLU A 75 -1.53 11.65 18.81
CA GLU A 75 -2.23 12.23 19.96
C GLU A 75 -1.77 13.65 20.27
N THR A 76 -0.46 13.92 20.14
CA THR A 76 0.12 15.24 20.36
C THR A 76 -0.22 16.23 19.23
N LEU A 77 -0.74 15.74 18.11
CA LEU A 77 -1.07 16.54 16.92
C LEU A 77 -2.58 16.78 16.80
N LYS A 78 -3.40 16.28 17.72
CA LYS A 78 -4.87 16.44 17.67
C LYS A 78 -5.36 17.88 17.83
N GLU A 79 -4.52 18.77 18.35
CA GLU A 79 -4.84 20.20 18.51
C GLU A 79 -4.67 20.99 17.21
N THR A 80 -3.85 20.49 16.27
CA THR A 80 -3.66 21.13 14.96
C THR A 80 -4.75 20.72 13.95
N LEU A 81 -5.55 19.72 14.29
CA LEU A 81 -6.66 19.24 13.46
C LEU A 81 -7.81 20.25 13.46
N PHE A 82 -8.29 20.60 12.27
CA PHE A 82 -9.58 21.23 12.06
C PHE A 82 -10.59 20.19 11.55
N GLY A 83 -11.86 20.40 11.88
CA GLY A 83 -12.96 19.54 11.44
C GLY A 83 -14.02 20.29 10.64
N CYS A 84 -14.97 19.55 10.07
CA CYS A 84 -16.17 20.12 9.46
C CYS A 84 -17.37 20.12 10.41
N GLU A 85 -18.32 21.02 10.13
CA GLU A 85 -19.58 21.22 10.85
C GLU A 85 -20.78 20.76 9.99
N CYS A 86 -20.66 19.60 9.32
CA CYS A 86 -21.73 19.07 8.46
C CYS A 86 -22.85 18.42 9.32
N GLU A 87 -23.86 19.20 9.67
CA GLU A 87 -24.97 18.80 10.56
C GLU A 87 -25.80 17.60 10.06
N ASP A 88 -25.91 17.42 8.75
CA ASP A 88 -26.64 16.29 8.15
C ASP A 88 -25.84 14.97 8.14
N GLY A 89 -24.66 14.97 8.77
CA GLY A 89 -23.79 13.81 8.93
C GLY A 89 -23.04 13.39 7.65
N ILE A 90 -23.16 14.14 6.55
CA ILE A 90 -22.63 13.77 5.23
C ILE A 90 -21.91 14.96 4.57
N CYS A 91 -20.62 14.80 4.24
CA CYS A 91 -19.90 15.83 3.52
C CYS A 91 -20.35 15.95 2.05
N LYS A 92 -20.79 17.16 1.66
CA LYS A 92 -21.38 17.46 0.34
C LYS A 92 -20.54 18.49 -0.44
N GLY A 93 -19.31 18.12 -0.80
CA GLY A 93 -18.43 18.96 -1.61
C GLY A 93 -18.21 20.34 -0.98
N PHE A 94 -18.53 21.42 -1.71
CA PHE A 94 -18.41 22.81 -1.26
C PHE A 94 -19.08 23.14 0.09
N LYS A 95 -20.08 22.36 0.53
CA LYS A 95 -20.71 22.56 1.85
C LYS A 95 -19.87 22.05 3.02
N CYS A 96 -18.86 21.23 2.75
CA CYS A 96 -17.96 20.70 3.77
C CYS A 96 -16.66 21.50 3.79
N LYS A 97 -16.28 22.03 4.95
CA LYS A 97 -15.01 22.76 5.16
C LYS A 97 -13.78 21.92 4.76
N CYS A 98 -13.74 20.64 5.13
CA CYS A 98 -12.63 19.74 4.77
C CYS A 98 -12.44 19.64 3.25
N LEU A 99 -13.52 19.63 2.47
CA LEU A 99 -13.43 19.52 1.00
C LEU A 99 -13.25 20.88 0.32
N LYS A 100 -13.94 21.91 0.82
CA LYS A 100 -13.89 23.27 0.26
C LYS A 100 -12.48 23.85 0.31
N GLU A 101 -11.87 23.81 1.50
CA GLU A 101 -10.56 24.43 1.73
C GLU A 101 -9.42 23.58 1.14
N MET A 102 -9.52 22.25 1.22
CA MET A 102 -8.40 21.37 0.84
C MET A 102 -8.47 20.82 -0.58
N ASN A 103 -9.65 20.74 -1.18
CA ASN A 103 -9.84 20.17 -2.52
C ASN A 103 -10.76 21.00 -3.42
N LYS A 104 -10.88 22.30 -3.17
CA LYS A 104 -11.74 23.22 -3.94
C LYS A 104 -13.19 22.71 -4.07
N GLY A 105 -13.68 22.05 -3.02
CA GLY A 105 -15.03 21.48 -2.95
C GLY A 105 -15.22 20.15 -3.69
N MET A 106 -14.19 19.58 -4.31
CA MET A 106 -14.24 18.30 -5.00
C MET A 106 -14.18 17.12 -4.02
N LEU A 107 -14.84 16.01 -4.36
CA LEU A 107 -14.82 14.79 -3.56
C LEU A 107 -13.57 13.96 -3.87
N TYR A 108 -12.88 13.51 -2.81
CA TYR A 108 -11.77 12.55 -2.93
C TYR A 108 -12.23 11.15 -3.32
N TYR A 109 -13.48 10.80 -3.03
CA TYR A 109 -14.07 9.51 -3.32
C TYR A 109 -15.43 9.64 -4.01
N ARG A 110 -15.75 8.67 -4.87
CA ARG A 110 -17.10 8.51 -5.42
C ARG A 110 -18.06 8.14 -4.29
N ARG A 111 -19.16 8.87 -4.18
CA ARG A 111 -20.09 8.75 -3.04
C ARG A 111 -20.77 7.38 -2.94
N ASP A 112 -21.06 6.78 -4.08
CA ASP A 112 -21.78 5.52 -4.25
C ASP A 112 -20.89 4.29 -4.04
N THR A 113 -19.63 4.35 -4.49
CA THR A 113 -18.73 3.20 -4.49
C THR A 113 -17.58 3.29 -3.50
N GLY A 114 -17.26 4.49 -2.98
CA GLY A 114 -16.07 4.73 -2.17
C GLY A 114 -14.75 4.67 -2.95
N GLN A 115 -14.80 4.54 -4.28
CA GLN A 115 -13.60 4.51 -5.12
C GLN A 115 -12.93 5.87 -5.16
N VAL A 116 -11.59 5.90 -5.16
CA VAL A 116 -10.81 7.14 -5.29
C VAL A 116 -11.20 7.90 -6.57
N ASN A 117 -11.34 9.22 -6.43
CA ASN A 117 -11.83 10.14 -7.45
C ASN A 117 -10.85 11.30 -7.70
N VAL A 118 -9.62 11.15 -7.23
CA VAL A 118 -8.49 12.05 -7.51
C VAL A 118 -7.42 11.30 -8.28
N LYS A 119 -6.54 12.03 -8.97
CA LYS A 119 -5.42 11.46 -9.71
C LYS A 119 -4.26 11.14 -8.76
N PRO A 120 -3.43 10.12 -9.06
CA PRO A 120 -2.17 9.89 -8.35
C PRO A 120 -1.33 11.17 -8.27
N GLY A 121 -0.49 11.29 -7.24
CA GLY A 121 0.29 12.50 -6.95
C GLY A 121 -0.49 13.59 -6.21
N ASN A 122 -1.78 13.38 -5.90
CA ASN A 122 -2.55 14.28 -5.03
C ASN A 122 -2.75 13.66 -3.64
N VAL A 123 -2.70 14.48 -2.60
CA VAL A 123 -3.04 14.07 -1.23
C VAL A 123 -4.55 13.94 -1.06
N ILE A 124 -4.97 12.91 -0.34
CA ILE A 124 -6.35 12.74 0.11
C ILE A 124 -6.46 13.19 1.56
N ILE A 125 -7.41 14.10 1.85
CA ILE A 125 -7.65 14.59 3.20
C ILE A 125 -9.05 14.14 3.64
N GLU A 126 -9.09 13.10 4.46
CA GLU A 126 -10.32 12.54 5.00
C GLU A 126 -10.88 13.40 6.13
N CYS A 127 -12.16 13.18 6.46
CA CYS A 127 -12.72 13.68 7.70
C CYS A 127 -12.10 12.92 8.89
N ASN A 128 -11.94 13.63 10.00
CA ASN A 128 -11.20 13.18 11.18
C ASN A 128 -12.08 13.24 12.44
N SER A 129 -11.53 12.92 13.61
CA SER A 129 -12.22 12.93 14.90
C SER A 129 -12.78 14.30 15.32
N ARG A 130 -12.30 15.41 14.75
CA ARG A 130 -12.84 16.76 14.98
C ARG A 130 -14.05 17.09 14.10
N CYS A 131 -14.37 16.25 13.10
CA CYS A 131 -15.52 16.46 12.23
C CYS A 131 -16.82 15.97 12.88
N SER A 132 -17.88 16.77 12.75
CA SER A 132 -19.25 16.40 13.15
C SER A 132 -19.93 15.38 12.23
N CYS A 133 -19.36 15.12 11.05
CA CYS A 133 -19.92 14.16 10.10
C CYS A 133 -19.82 12.71 10.62
N SER A 134 -20.79 11.88 10.24
CA SER A 134 -20.91 10.52 10.75
C SER A 134 -19.75 9.61 10.33
N ALA A 135 -19.61 8.46 10.99
CA ALA A 135 -18.66 7.41 10.62
C ALA A 135 -18.91 6.86 9.19
N ARG A 136 -20.11 7.02 8.65
CA ARG A 136 -20.49 6.62 7.27
C ARG A 136 -20.29 7.75 6.26
N CYS A 137 -19.64 8.84 6.64
CA CYS A 137 -19.35 9.94 5.73
C CYS A 137 -18.58 9.41 4.49
N PRO A 138 -18.95 9.84 3.27
CA PRO A 138 -18.25 9.42 2.05
C PRO A 138 -16.79 9.91 1.98
N ASN A 139 -16.37 10.80 2.88
CA ASN A 139 -14.98 11.24 3.05
C ASN A 139 -14.28 10.54 4.23
N ARG A 140 -14.71 9.33 4.58
CA ARG A 140 -14.09 8.45 5.58
C ARG A 140 -14.00 7.04 4.99
N VAL A 141 -13.10 6.79 4.05
CA VAL A 141 -13.00 5.50 3.34
C VAL A 141 -11.88 4.65 3.94
N THR A 142 -10.66 5.17 3.97
CA THR A 142 -9.47 4.40 4.35
C THR A 142 -9.45 4.09 5.85
N GLN A 143 -9.96 5.00 6.69
CA GLN A 143 -10.11 4.79 8.13
C GLN A 143 -11.12 3.69 8.50
N GLN A 144 -11.91 3.16 7.54
CA GLN A 144 -12.82 2.03 7.80
C GLN A 144 -12.13 0.67 7.72
N GLY A 145 -10.82 0.64 7.45
CA GLY A 145 -10.04 -0.58 7.30
C GLY A 145 -10.25 -1.31 5.97
N ARG A 146 -9.48 -2.37 5.75
CA ARG A 146 -9.54 -3.23 4.56
C ARG A 146 -10.93 -3.83 4.39
N LYS A 147 -11.45 -3.79 3.15
CA LYS A 147 -12.71 -4.46 2.75
C LYS A 147 -12.51 -5.58 1.72
N VAL A 148 -11.33 -5.65 1.11
CA VAL A 148 -10.99 -6.65 0.10
C VAL A 148 -10.56 -7.98 0.73
N TYR A 149 -10.79 -9.09 0.01
CA TYR A 149 -10.43 -10.44 0.45
C TYR A 149 -9.13 -10.86 -0.23
N LEU A 150 -8.11 -11.14 0.57
CA LEU A 150 -6.74 -11.37 0.10
C LEU A 150 -6.18 -12.70 0.62
N ALA A 151 -5.17 -13.21 -0.07
CA ALA A 151 -4.37 -14.35 0.40
C ALA A 151 -2.89 -14.04 0.26
N ILE A 152 -2.09 -14.41 1.26
CA ILE A 152 -0.65 -14.46 1.16
C ILE A 152 -0.28 -15.75 0.43
N ARG A 153 0.44 -15.65 -0.68
CA ARG A 153 0.83 -16.77 -1.52
C ARG A 153 2.35 -16.88 -1.64
N ARG A 154 2.89 -18.09 -1.53
CA ARG A 154 4.29 -18.36 -1.85
C ARG A 154 4.48 -18.44 -3.37
N PHE A 155 5.42 -17.69 -3.90
CA PHE A 155 5.86 -17.73 -5.29
C PHE A 155 7.29 -18.27 -5.37
N ALA A 156 7.53 -19.21 -6.29
CA ALA A 156 8.83 -19.88 -6.44
C ALA A 156 10.01 -18.91 -6.61
N GLU A 157 9.82 -17.83 -7.40
CA GLU A 157 10.93 -16.94 -7.76
C GLU A 157 10.99 -15.63 -6.97
N LYS A 158 9.92 -15.28 -6.25
CA LYS A 158 9.70 -13.94 -5.68
C LYS A 158 9.55 -13.88 -4.16
N GLY A 159 9.46 -15.01 -3.48
CA GLY A 159 9.20 -14.98 -2.04
C GLY A 159 7.72 -15.19 -1.73
N TRP A 160 7.26 -14.55 -0.67
CA TRP A 160 5.84 -14.36 -0.41
C TRP A 160 5.30 -13.24 -1.29
N GLY A 161 4.02 -13.29 -1.60
CA GLY A 161 3.29 -12.28 -2.36
C GLY A 161 1.84 -12.22 -1.87
N VAL A 162 1.05 -11.30 -2.39
CA VAL A 162 -0.38 -11.23 -2.07
C VAL A 162 -1.21 -11.36 -3.34
N ILE A 163 -2.28 -12.16 -3.29
CA ILE A 163 -3.24 -12.30 -4.38
C ILE A 163 -4.65 -11.91 -3.96
N ALA A 164 -5.46 -11.49 -4.92
CA ALA A 164 -6.89 -11.26 -4.71
C ALA A 164 -7.66 -12.58 -4.69
N THR A 165 -8.52 -12.80 -3.70
CA THR A 165 -9.40 -13.99 -3.65
C THR A 165 -10.84 -13.69 -4.12
N LYS A 166 -11.13 -12.41 -4.34
CA LYS A 166 -12.34 -11.90 -5.00
C LYS A 166 -11.92 -10.79 -5.97
N ARG A 167 -12.71 -10.57 -7.03
CA ARG A 167 -12.50 -9.47 -7.97
C ARG A 167 -12.54 -8.13 -7.23
N ILE A 168 -11.60 -7.24 -7.54
CA ILE A 168 -11.49 -5.90 -6.96
C ILE A 168 -11.66 -4.89 -8.10
N GLU A 169 -12.61 -3.96 -7.96
CA GLU A 169 -12.83 -2.90 -8.95
C GLU A 169 -11.73 -1.84 -8.89
N ALA A 170 -11.52 -1.11 -9.98
CA ALA A 170 -10.54 -0.01 -10.00
C ALA A 170 -10.85 1.07 -8.94
N GLY A 171 -9.82 1.72 -8.41
CA GLY A 171 -9.93 2.77 -7.40
C GLY A 171 -10.40 2.33 -6.01
N VAL A 172 -10.49 1.03 -5.71
CA VAL A 172 -10.83 0.52 -4.37
C VAL A 172 -9.63 0.60 -3.43
N PHE A 173 -9.86 1.06 -2.20
CA PHE A 173 -8.86 1.02 -1.13
C PHE A 173 -8.52 -0.43 -0.75
N ILE A 174 -7.23 -0.74 -0.70
CA ILE A 174 -6.72 -2.07 -0.36
C ILE A 174 -6.34 -2.13 1.12
N THR A 175 -5.33 -1.35 1.50
CA THR A 175 -4.78 -1.27 2.86
C THR A 175 -3.80 -0.10 2.94
N TYR A 176 -3.42 0.30 4.14
CA TYR A 176 -2.24 1.15 4.35
C TYR A 176 -0.95 0.34 4.30
N TYR A 177 0.18 0.98 4.03
CA TYR A 177 1.51 0.45 4.32
C TYR A 177 1.84 0.73 5.78
N TYR A 178 1.74 -0.28 6.64
CA TYR A 178 2.07 -0.16 8.05
C TYR A 178 3.47 -0.68 8.35
N GLY A 179 4.08 -0.08 9.37
CA GLY A 179 5.37 -0.48 9.92
C GLY A 179 5.79 0.43 11.05
N GLU A 180 7.08 0.44 11.36
CA GLU A 180 7.65 1.39 12.30
C GLU A 180 7.98 2.71 11.59
N ILE A 181 7.36 3.82 11.99
CA ILE A 181 7.76 5.14 11.54
C ILE A 181 9.01 5.53 12.33
N ILE A 182 10.11 5.72 11.61
CA ILE A 182 11.42 6.13 12.12
C ILE A 182 11.84 7.45 11.47
N THR A 183 12.86 8.11 12.02
CA THR A 183 13.46 9.27 11.37
C THR A 183 14.28 8.85 10.16
N SER A 184 14.44 9.73 9.16
CA SER A 184 15.26 9.42 7.98
C SER A 184 16.72 9.09 8.35
N GLN A 185 17.26 9.73 9.40
CA GLN A 185 18.59 9.39 9.92
C GLN A 185 18.68 7.94 10.44
N GLU A 186 17.64 7.46 11.14
CA GLU A 186 17.58 6.06 11.58
C GLU A 186 17.36 5.12 10.37
N ALA A 187 16.58 5.55 9.38
CA ALA A 187 16.40 4.81 8.14
C ALA A 187 17.71 4.63 7.37
N ASP A 188 18.56 5.67 7.28
CA ASP A 188 19.89 5.57 6.65
C ASP A 188 20.78 4.56 7.39
N ILE A 189 20.78 4.58 8.73
CA ILE A 189 21.56 3.65 9.55
C ILE A 189 21.09 2.21 9.34
N ARG A 190 19.78 1.97 9.25
CA ARG A 190 19.20 0.64 9.01
C ARG A 190 19.36 0.18 7.57
N GLY A 191 19.16 1.09 6.60
CA GLY A 191 19.22 0.86 5.16
C GLY A 191 20.55 0.27 4.73
N ASN A 192 21.67 0.83 5.23
CA ASN A 192 23.00 0.29 4.99
C ASN A 192 23.13 -1.20 5.35
N LYS A 193 22.48 -1.66 6.44
CA LYS A 193 22.46 -3.08 6.83
C LYS A 193 21.49 -3.90 5.98
N TYR A 194 20.41 -3.29 5.51
CA TYR A 194 19.36 -3.93 4.72
C TYR A 194 19.82 -4.18 3.29
N ASP A 195 20.65 -3.30 2.73
CA ASP A 195 21.21 -3.46 1.39
C ASP A 195 22.15 -4.66 1.29
N GLU A 196 22.95 -4.92 2.33
CA GLU A 196 23.80 -6.11 2.42
C GLU A 196 22.99 -7.42 2.29
N VAL A 197 21.76 -7.43 2.82
CA VAL A 197 20.87 -8.59 2.82
C VAL A 197 19.79 -8.53 1.74
N GLY A 198 19.68 -7.44 0.97
CA GLY A 198 18.75 -7.27 -0.15
C GLY A 198 17.30 -6.99 0.27
N ARG A 199 17.08 -6.13 1.27
CA ARG A 199 15.76 -5.86 1.87
C ARG A 199 15.26 -4.46 1.53
N THR A 200 14.04 -4.37 1.00
CA THR A 200 13.44 -3.13 0.45
C THR A 200 12.15 -2.75 1.16
N TYR A 201 12.18 -2.69 2.50
CA TYR A 201 10.98 -2.44 3.32
C TYR A 201 10.88 -1.01 3.86
N LEU A 202 11.86 -0.17 3.55
CA LEU A 202 11.87 1.26 3.84
C LEU A 202 11.02 2.00 2.81
N PHE A 203 10.10 2.83 3.28
CA PHE A 203 9.23 3.67 2.45
C PHE A 203 9.27 5.11 2.97
N ASP A 204 9.88 6.01 2.21
CA ASP A 204 10.06 7.40 2.61
C ASP A 204 8.74 8.18 2.55
N LEU A 205 8.49 9.04 3.54
CA LEU A 205 7.31 9.91 3.61
C LEU A 205 7.61 11.27 2.96
N ASP A 206 8.07 11.23 1.71
CA ASP A 206 8.62 12.37 0.96
C ASP A 206 7.58 13.16 0.17
N PHE A 207 6.28 12.87 0.33
CA PHE A 207 5.23 13.54 -0.45
C PHE A 207 5.23 15.08 -0.30
N CYS A 208 5.63 15.57 0.88
CA CYS A 208 5.67 17.01 1.17
C CYS A 208 7.06 17.62 0.96
N ASP A 209 8.02 16.85 0.44
CA ASP A 209 9.36 17.35 0.19
C ASP A 209 9.33 18.37 -0.94
N ASP A 210 9.82 19.55 -0.65
CA ASP A 210 10.15 20.57 -1.64
C ASP A 210 11.66 20.52 -1.91
N PRO A 211 12.10 19.96 -3.06
CA PRO A 211 13.52 19.87 -3.40
C PRO A 211 14.19 21.24 -3.55
N SER A 212 13.41 22.32 -3.66
CA SER A 212 13.92 23.69 -3.74
C SER A 212 14.13 24.35 -2.37
N ASN A 213 13.76 23.64 -1.29
CA ASN A 213 13.89 24.12 0.08
C ASN A 213 14.63 23.10 0.95
N ASP A 214 15.90 23.39 1.26
CA ASP A 214 16.76 22.54 2.12
C ASP A 214 16.16 22.25 3.51
N THR A 215 15.18 23.04 3.97
CA THR A 215 14.47 22.81 5.25
C THR A 215 13.24 21.91 5.13
N SER A 216 12.83 21.55 3.90
CA SER A 216 11.69 20.69 3.58
C SER A 216 12.12 19.22 3.37
N ALA A 217 13.07 18.74 4.17
CA ALA A 217 13.59 17.39 4.05
C ALA A 217 12.55 16.34 4.46
N CYS A 218 12.52 15.20 3.77
CA CYS A 218 11.86 13.98 4.23
C CYS A 218 12.41 13.67 5.61
N LEU A 219 11.56 13.79 6.65
CA LEU A 219 11.97 13.60 8.04
C LEU A 219 11.75 12.18 8.54
N TYR A 220 10.87 11.42 7.87
CA TYR A 220 10.36 10.16 8.37
C TYR A 220 10.25 9.11 7.27
N THR A 221 10.48 7.86 7.65
CA THR A 221 10.42 6.68 6.80
C THR A 221 9.62 5.61 7.53
N ILE A 222 8.78 4.85 6.81
CA ILE A 222 8.14 3.64 7.33
C ILE A 222 9.08 2.46 7.09
N ASP A 223 9.53 1.81 8.16
CA ASP A 223 10.27 0.55 8.14
C ASP A 223 9.33 -0.62 8.41
N ALA A 224 9.01 -1.38 7.36
CA ALA A 224 8.15 -2.56 7.47
C ALA A 224 8.92 -3.87 7.66
N TRP A 225 10.23 -3.86 7.96
CA TRP A 225 11.04 -5.07 8.03
C TRP A 225 10.57 -6.03 9.15
N ARG A 226 10.47 -5.52 10.40
CA ARG A 226 10.08 -6.33 11.57
C ARG A 226 8.59 -6.24 11.88
N PHE A 227 8.02 -5.06 11.68
CA PHE A 227 6.62 -4.78 11.97
C PHE A 227 5.96 -4.40 10.66
N GLY A 228 4.92 -5.09 10.25
CA GLY A 228 4.20 -4.76 9.02
C GLY A 228 2.83 -5.40 8.97
N ASN A 229 1.99 -4.94 8.06
CA ASN A 229 0.70 -5.59 7.80
C ASN A 229 0.77 -6.41 6.51
N ILE A 230 -0.38 -6.70 5.89
CA ILE A 230 -0.42 -7.48 4.66
C ILE A 230 0.37 -6.85 3.50
N SER A 231 0.55 -5.53 3.46
CA SER A 231 1.31 -4.90 2.36
C SER A 231 2.81 -5.13 2.45
N HIS A 232 3.34 -5.60 3.58
CA HIS A 232 4.71 -6.11 3.69
C HIS A 232 5.01 -7.16 2.60
N PHE A 233 3.99 -7.92 2.20
CA PHE A 233 4.10 -8.98 1.20
C PHE A 233 3.76 -8.52 -0.23
N PHE A 234 3.55 -7.24 -0.50
CA PHE A 234 3.31 -6.78 -1.86
C PHE A 234 4.63 -6.75 -2.63
N ASN A 235 4.68 -7.48 -3.75
CA ASN A 235 5.86 -7.52 -4.60
C ASN A 235 5.92 -6.35 -5.57
N HIS A 236 7.12 -6.10 -6.07
CA HIS A 236 7.36 -5.15 -7.15
C HIS A 236 6.78 -5.62 -8.49
N SER A 237 6.25 -4.68 -9.28
CA SER A 237 6.07 -4.82 -10.73
C SER A 237 6.39 -3.52 -11.45
N CYS A 238 7.00 -3.61 -12.65
CA CYS A 238 7.21 -2.48 -13.55
C CYS A 238 5.91 -2.08 -14.30
N ASP A 239 4.88 -2.93 -14.26
CA ASP A 239 3.51 -2.59 -14.63
C ASP A 239 2.56 -3.01 -13.49
N PRO A 240 2.50 -2.20 -12.41
CA PRO A 240 1.76 -2.55 -11.21
C PRO A 240 0.25 -2.37 -11.38
N ASN A 241 -0.51 -3.11 -10.58
CA ASN A 241 -1.96 -2.95 -10.47
C ASN A 241 -2.39 -2.20 -9.21
N LEU A 242 -1.46 -1.83 -8.33
CA LEU A 242 -1.67 -0.90 -7.22
C LEU A 242 -1.08 0.48 -7.52
N VAL A 243 -1.63 1.48 -6.85
CA VAL A 243 -1.13 2.85 -6.84
C VAL A 243 -1.20 3.40 -5.41
N VAL A 244 -0.23 4.23 -5.06
CA VAL A 244 -0.10 4.82 -3.72
C VAL A 244 -0.75 6.21 -3.70
N TYR A 245 -1.43 6.52 -2.60
CA TYR A 245 -1.89 7.86 -2.27
C TYR A 245 -1.43 8.23 -0.85
N PRO A 246 -0.94 9.46 -0.63
CA PRO A 246 -0.78 10.01 0.70
C PRO A 246 -2.17 10.37 1.23
N VAL A 247 -2.49 9.89 2.44
CA VAL A 247 -3.79 10.10 3.07
C VAL A 247 -3.64 10.71 4.45
N MET A 248 -4.38 11.78 4.71
CA MET A 248 -4.48 12.43 6.01
C MET A 248 -5.80 12.07 6.67
N THR A 249 -5.73 11.63 7.92
CA THR A 249 -6.90 11.33 8.75
C THR A 249 -6.83 12.10 10.08
N ASP A 250 -6.57 11.41 11.20
CA ASP A 250 -6.43 11.94 12.56
C ASP A 250 -4.98 12.38 12.88
N ASN A 251 -4.29 12.92 11.88
CA ASN A 251 -2.98 13.52 12.01
C ASN A 251 -2.95 14.84 11.23
N GLY A 252 -2.49 15.92 11.86
CA GLY A 252 -2.41 17.25 11.25
C GLY A 252 -1.08 17.55 10.56
N ASP A 253 -0.08 16.70 10.72
CA ASP A 253 1.25 16.86 10.14
C ASP A 253 1.37 16.06 8.84
N LEU A 254 1.40 16.75 7.70
CA LEU A 254 1.49 16.12 6.39
C LEU A 254 2.77 15.28 6.19
N ARG A 255 3.82 15.51 6.98
CA ARG A 255 5.06 14.71 6.97
C ARG A 255 4.85 13.31 7.54
N LEU A 256 3.74 13.08 8.23
CA LEU A 256 3.33 11.81 8.83
C LEU A 256 2.03 11.30 8.17
N HIS A 257 1.85 11.57 6.89
CA HIS A 257 0.71 11.05 6.13
C HIS A 257 0.72 9.52 6.10
N HIS A 258 -0.46 8.91 5.98
CA HIS A 258 -0.55 7.48 5.73
C HIS A 258 -0.21 7.18 4.27
N VAL A 259 0.49 6.08 4.03
CA VAL A 259 0.73 5.53 2.68
C VAL A 259 -0.39 4.55 2.37
N ALA A 260 -1.34 4.91 1.49
CA ALA A 260 -2.50 4.08 1.18
C ALA A 260 -2.42 3.45 -0.20
N PHE A 261 -2.64 2.14 -0.30
CA PHE A 261 -2.76 1.47 -1.59
C PHE A 261 -4.20 1.46 -2.09
N PHE A 262 -4.37 1.84 -3.34
CA PHE A 262 -5.60 1.68 -4.10
C PHE A 262 -5.34 0.84 -5.35
N SER A 263 -6.34 0.08 -5.80
CA SER A 263 -6.26 -0.62 -7.08
C SER A 263 -6.24 0.40 -8.23
N LYS A 264 -5.24 0.33 -9.12
CA LYS A 264 -5.11 1.19 -10.32
C LYS A 264 -6.10 0.81 -11.42
N ARG A 265 -6.44 -0.48 -11.51
CA ARG A 265 -7.39 -1.08 -12.45
C ARG A 265 -8.16 -2.20 -11.76
N VAL A 266 -9.08 -2.82 -12.48
CA VAL A 266 -9.71 -4.06 -12.02
C VAL A 266 -8.62 -5.12 -11.79
N ILE A 267 -8.71 -5.83 -10.66
CA ILE A 267 -7.84 -6.95 -10.28
C ILE A 267 -8.71 -8.21 -10.22
N GLU A 268 -8.35 -9.21 -11.02
CA GLU A 268 -9.13 -10.45 -11.12
C GLU A 268 -8.79 -11.46 -10.01
N VAL A 269 -9.67 -12.44 -9.81
CA VAL A 269 -9.44 -13.51 -8.82
C VAL A 269 -8.17 -14.28 -9.15
N GLY A 270 -7.28 -14.42 -8.16
CA GLY A 270 -5.99 -15.10 -8.28
C GLY A 270 -4.86 -14.20 -8.79
N GLU A 271 -5.16 -12.96 -9.20
CA GLU A 271 -4.15 -12.02 -9.65
C GLU A 271 -3.34 -11.48 -8.46
N GLU A 272 -2.04 -11.33 -8.64
CA GLU A 272 -1.11 -10.82 -7.64
C GLU A 272 -1.17 -9.29 -7.54
N LEU A 273 -1.24 -8.79 -6.31
CA LEU A 273 -1.20 -7.36 -6.00
C LEU A 273 0.26 -6.90 -6.00
N THR A 274 0.56 -5.92 -6.84
CA THR A 274 1.93 -5.41 -7.03
C THR A 274 1.94 -3.90 -7.14
N PHE A 275 3.01 -3.26 -6.66
CA PHE A 275 3.25 -1.82 -6.77
C PHE A 275 4.65 -1.53 -7.33
N ASP A 276 4.88 -0.30 -7.78
CA ASP A 276 6.22 0.12 -8.21
C ASP A 276 7.03 0.56 -6.98
N TYR A 277 8.19 -0.05 -6.74
CA TYR A 277 9.04 0.25 -5.58
C TYR A 277 9.81 1.55 -5.75
N VAL A 278 9.94 2.04 -6.99
CA VAL A 278 10.75 3.21 -7.32
C VAL A 278 9.88 4.47 -7.49
N GLY A 279 8.57 4.29 -7.74
CA GLY A 279 7.71 5.35 -8.29
C GLY A 279 6.57 5.80 -7.37
N SER A 280 6.87 6.26 -6.16
CA SER A 280 5.85 6.81 -5.26
C SER A 280 5.35 8.22 -5.64
N VAL A 281 6.05 8.99 -6.48
CA VAL A 281 5.56 10.28 -7.01
C VAL A 281 6.12 10.49 -8.41
N GLU A 282 5.40 11.18 -9.30
CA GLU A 282 5.73 11.44 -10.72
C GLU A 282 7.05 12.24 -10.96
N LYS A 283 8.18 11.80 -10.40
CA LYS A 283 9.51 12.19 -10.88
C LYS A 283 9.83 11.28 -12.07
N HIS A 284 9.21 11.57 -13.21
CA HIS A 284 9.62 11.08 -14.53
C HIS A 284 10.95 11.72 -14.96
N GLU A 285 11.97 11.64 -14.11
CA GLU A 285 13.31 11.52 -14.63
C GLU A 285 13.58 10.03 -14.70
N SER A 286 13.98 9.56 -15.88
CA SER A 286 14.52 8.23 -16.04
C SER A 286 15.53 8.00 -14.92
N VAL A 287 15.15 7.23 -13.90
CA VAL A 287 16.12 6.57 -13.03
C VAL A 287 16.77 5.54 -13.95
N GLU A 288 17.69 6.00 -14.79
CA GLU A 288 18.78 5.15 -15.23
C GLU A 288 19.36 4.63 -13.93
N ALA A 289 19.24 3.32 -13.70
CA ALA A 289 19.93 2.67 -12.59
C ALA A 289 21.39 3.10 -12.71
N LYS A 290 21.80 4.02 -11.85
CA LYS A 290 23.17 4.52 -11.83
C LYS A 290 23.99 3.41 -11.20
N PHE A 291 24.40 2.46 -12.02
CA PHE A 291 25.27 1.36 -11.63
C PHE A 291 26.50 1.95 -10.95
N ASP A 292 26.57 1.79 -9.62
CA ASP A 292 27.83 2.00 -8.92
C ASP A 292 28.72 0.81 -9.22
N GLU A 293 29.81 1.04 -9.96
CA GLU A 293 30.79 0.02 -10.35
C GLU A 293 31.40 -0.73 -9.15
N ASN A 294 31.21 -0.22 -7.92
CA ASN A 294 31.69 -0.83 -6.68
C ASN A 294 30.71 -1.84 -6.05
N ILE A 295 29.49 -2.01 -6.56
CA ILE A 295 28.52 -2.97 -5.98
C ILE A 295 28.87 -4.40 -6.37
N LYS A 296 28.95 -5.27 -5.37
CA LYS A 296 29.24 -6.70 -5.56
C LYS A 296 28.17 -7.37 -6.44
N PRO A 297 28.54 -8.20 -7.43
CA PRO A 297 27.60 -8.90 -8.32
C PRO A 297 26.52 -9.70 -7.59
N GLU A 298 26.83 -10.23 -6.40
CA GLU A 298 25.90 -10.97 -5.54
C GLU A 298 24.73 -10.12 -5.04
N ILE A 299 24.94 -8.80 -4.85
CA ILE A 299 23.90 -7.86 -4.43
C ILE A 299 23.03 -7.50 -5.64
N ILE A 300 23.63 -7.34 -6.82
CA ILE A 300 22.92 -7.05 -8.07
C ILE A 300 21.87 -8.13 -8.38
N GLU A 301 22.22 -9.40 -8.21
CA GLU A 301 21.29 -10.51 -8.49
C GLU A 301 20.10 -10.53 -7.52
N LYS A 302 20.24 -10.01 -6.29
CA LYS A 302 19.13 -9.91 -5.32
C LYS A 302 18.05 -8.93 -5.78
N TYR A 303 18.44 -7.88 -6.50
CA TYR A 303 17.56 -6.81 -6.97
C TYR A 303 17.03 -7.00 -8.39
N LYS A 304 17.31 -8.14 -9.00
CA LYS A 304 16.83 -8.50 -10.33
C LYS A 304 15.30 -8.66 -10.33
N CYS A 305 14.65 -7.89 -11.19
CA CYS A 305 13.22 -7.86 -11.32
C CYS A 305 12.68 -9.09 -12.06
N LYS A 306 11.75 -9.80 -11.42
CA LYS A 306 11.06 -10.99 -11.96
C LYS A 306 9.56 -10.75 -12.14
N CYS A 307 9.16 -9.51 -12.42
CA CYS A 307 7.75 -9.14 -12.57
C CYS A 307 7.11 -9.67 -13.86
N ARG A 308 7.93 -10.00 -14.88
CA ARG A 308 7.51 -10.51 -16.21
C ARG A 308 6.64 -9.54 -17.02
N ALA A 309 6.56 -8.26 -16.63
CA ALA A 309 5.90 -7.24 -17.42
C ALA A 309 6.65 -7.01 -18.75
N GLY A 310 5.93 -6.72 -19.84
CA GLY A 310 6.54 -6.49 -21.15
C GLY A 310 7.46 -5.26 -21.20
N ASN A 311 7.26 -4.32 -20.27
CA ASN A 311 8.05 -3.11 -20.06
C ASN A 311 8.96 -3.21 -18.81
N CYS A 312 9.40 -4.43 -18.44
CA CYS A 312 10.25 -4.65 -17.28
C CYS A 312 11.57 -3.87 -17.38
N ARG A 313 11.96 -3.18 -16.30
CA ARG A 313 13.22 -2.40 -16.19
C ARG A 313 14.44 -3.26 -15.84
N GLY A 314 14.26 -4.56 -15.60
CA GLY A 314 15.33 -5.49 -15.23
C GLY A 314 15.69 -5.50 -13.74
N TYR A 315 15.53 -4.38 -13.03
CA TYR A 315 15.80 -4.25 -11.59
C TYR A 315 14.72 -3.43 -10.88
N PHE A 316 14.56 -3.63 -9.57
CA PHE A 316 13.52 -2.97 -8.76
C PHE A 316 14.04 -2.09 -7.62
N HIS A 317 15.35 -1.98 -7.50
CA HIS A 317 16.04 -1.11 -6.56
C HIS A 317 17.18 -0.42 -7.31
N SER A 318 17.58 0.76 -6.85
CA SER A 318 18.77 1.42 -7.38
C SER A 318 20.00 0.57 -7.02
N ILE A 319 20.82 0.29 -8.02
CA ILE A 319 22.07 -0.47 -7.96
C ILE A 319 23.08 0.38 -8.73
#